data_AF-A0A242BG57-F1
#
_entry.id   AF-A0A242BG57-F1
#
_cell.length_a   1.000
_cell.length_b   1.000
_cell.length_c   1.000
_cell.angle_alpha   90.00
_cell.angle_beta   90.00
_cell.angle_gamma   90.00
#
_symmetry.space_group_name_H-M   'P 1'
#
loop_
_entity.id
_entity.type
_entity.pdbx_description
1 polymer ?
#
loop_
_entity_poly.entity_id
_entity_poly.type
_entity_poly.pdbx_seq_one_letter_code
_entity_poly.pdbx_strand_id
1 'polypeptide(L)'
;MKFKYSSLLVSGLVLATFATSTVNADEANNVVNGGQLKITKNFDLRSGVLSPKADFAFTVSSVTPSPGEEKDGLTVFSGITTGLKESKVSYDNNSTTNNKTKTTTVDFSGVNYPKPGIYRYTIKENAGSVPGVSYDTKGYTVDVYVLADDENGHITYKPRYIVSHDSTKTAKEPVVFNNEFKTTSLKVSKKVTGNAGDRNKEFTFSINLNDVADNKTYELGNVEMTITKKDGSSSKIQVPVTNKPTAFTLKDGESATIDKLPIGIHYSVGETQVDGYKQSATINKDTSKSTTTEYSLGDDELSSGTAAEIIVTNTKDSTTPTGVSMTIVPYVGLTIIALGGVLYVLKKRKA
;
A
#
# COMPACT_ATOMS: atom_id res chain seq x y z
N MET A 1 -6.14 -34.47 -17.87
CA MET A 1 -5.17 -33.43 -17.47
C MET A 1 -5.44 -32.16 -18.26
N LYS A 2 -6.04 -31.14 -17.62
CA LYS A 2 -6.07 -29.76 -18.12
C LYS A 2 -6.02 -28.85 -16.90
N PHE A 3 -4.85 -28.31 -16.60
CA PHE A 3 -4.70 -27.26 -15.60
C PHE A 3 -5.22 -25.95 -16.19
N LYS A 4 -6.25 -25.37 -15.56
CA LYS A 4 -6.71 -24.01 -15.84
C LYS A 4 -5.85 -23.06 -15.01
N TYR A 5 -5.01 -22.27 -15.68
CA TYR A 5 -4.39 -21.08 -15.11
C TYR A 5 -5.49 -20.03 -14.90
N SER A 6 -5.63 -19.52 -13.69
CA SER A 6 -6.62 -18.48 -13.36
C SER A 6 -5.94 -17.11 -13.33
N SER A 7 -6.41 -16.26 -14.25
CA SER A 7 -6.41 -14.80 -14.29
C SER A 7 -5.16 -14.02 -13.83
N LEU A 8 -4.44 -13.50 -14.84
CA LEU A 8 -3.72 -12.23 -14.72
C LEU A 8 -4.72 -11.10 -14.42
N LEU A 9 -4.40 -10.27 -13.43
CA LEU A 9 -4.99 -8.95 -13.24
C LEU A 9 -4.62 -8.06 -14.44
N VAL A 10 -5.52 -7.97 -15.41
CA VAL A 10 -5.50 -6.93 -16.42
C VAL A 10 -5.99 -5.66 -15.74
N SER A 11 -5.08 -4.72 -15.49
CA SER A 11 -5.39 -3.37 -15.03
C SER A 11 -6.25 -2.67 -16.09
N GLY A 12 -7.56 -2.66 -15.86
CA GLY A 12 -8.53 -1.98 -16.71
C GLY A 12 -8.31 -0.48 -16.67
N LEU A 13 -7.92 0.08 -17.82
CA LEU A 13 -7.93 1.51 -18.09
C LEU A 13 -9.39 1.98 -18.09
N VAL A 14 -9.88 2.53 -16.98
CA VAL A 14 -11.23 3.10 -16.90
C VAL A 14 -11.18 4.50 -17.51
N LEU A 15 -11.61 4.59 -18.76
CA LEU A 15 -11.91 5.86 -19.43
C LEU A 15 -13.20 6.41 -18.82
N ALA A 16 -13.10 7.39 -17.92
CA ALA A 16 -14.26 8.06 -17.33
C ALA A 16 -14.89 9.01 -18.35
N THR A 17 -16.08 8.66 -18.85
CA THR A 17 -16.93 9.53 -19.64
C THR A 17 -17.68 10.49 -18.71
N PHE A 18 -17.36 11.79 -18.79
CA PHE A 18 -18.10 12.83 -18.06
C PHE A 18 -19.35 13.25 -18.84
N ALA A 19 -20.48 13.28 -18.14
CA ALA A 19 -21.77 13.74 -18.64
C ALA A 19 -21.75 15.25 -18.93
N THR A 20 -22.36 15.62 -20.05
CA THR A 20 -22.47 16.99 -20.57
C THR A 20 -23.31 17.87 -19.64
N SER A 21 -22.67 18.83 -18.99
CA SER A 21 -23.32 20.04 -18.47
C SER A 21 -23.01 21.20 -19.42
N THR A 22 -23.98 22.09 -19.62
CA THR A 22 -23.95 23.21 -20.56
C THR A 22 -22.71 24.07 -20.37
N VAL A 23 -21.87 24.11 -21.41
CA VAL A 23 -20.62 24.88 -21.46
C VAL A 23 -20.96 26.38 -21.49
N ASN A 24 -20.63 27.10 -20.42
CA ASN A 24 -20.41 28.53 -20.54
C ASN A 24 -19.17 28.71 -21.43
N ALA A 25 -19.27 29.52 -22.48
CA ALA A 25 -18.22 29.71 -23.48
C ALA A 25 -16.89 30.27 -22.91
N ASP A 26 -16.85 30.66 -21.63
CA ASP A 26 -15.66 31.13 -20.92
C ASP A 26 -14.82 29.98 -20.29
N GLU A 27 -15.40 28.78 -20.14
CA GLU A 27 -14.65 27.57 -19.72
C GLU A 27 -13.81 26.95 -20.86
N ALA A 28 -13.94 27.46 -22.09
CA ALA A 28 -13.26 26.92 -23.25
C ALA A 28 -11.74 27.27 -23.31
N ASN A 29 -11.24 28.15 -22.44
CA ASN A 29 -9.88 28.69 -22.53
C ASN A 29 -9.00 28.50 -21.27
N ASN A 30 -9.45 27.82 -20.21
CA ASN A 30 -8.67 27.60 -18.97
C ASN A 30 -8.01 28.88 -18.41
N VAL A 31 -8.75 29.99 -18.43
CA VAL A 31 -8.38 31.27 -17.83
C VAL A 31 -9.21 31.46 -16.56
N VAL A 32 -8.57 31.80 -15.45
CA VAL A 32 -9.24 32.01 -14.16
C VAL A 32 -9.39 33.51 -13.92
N ASN A 33 -10.61 33.99 -13.69
CA ASN A 33 -10.85 35.39 -13.36
C ASN A 33 -10.47 35.70 -11.90
N GLY A 34 -9.87 36.87 -11.66
CA GLY A 34 -9.41 37.33 -10.35
C GLY A 34 -8.03 36.80 -9.94
N GLY A 35 -7.75 36.89 -8.63
CA GLY A 35 -6.44 36.54 -8.05
C GLY A 35 -6.36 35.17 -7.38
N GLN A 36 -7.38 34.31 -7.50
CA GLN A 36 -7.43 33.04 -6.80
C GLN A 36 -7.31 31.86 -7.75
N LEU A 37 -6.22 31.11 -7.66
CA LEU A 37 -5.99 29.92 -8.48
C LEU A 37 -6.33 28.65 -7.69
N LYS A 38 -7.31 27.90 -8.18
CA LYS A 38 -7.68 26.58 -7.63
C LYS A 38 -6.66 25.53 -8.06
N ILE A 39 -6.14 24.79 -7.08
CA ILE A 39 -5.35 23.57 -7.26
C ILE A 39 -6.26 22.38 -6.95
N THR A 40 -6.34 21.42 -7.87
CA THR A 40 -7.07 20.18 -7.66
C THR A 40 -6.09 19.06 -7.33
N LYS A 41 -6.35 18.34 -6.24
CA LYS A 41 -5.62 17.14 -5.85
C LYS A 41 -6.49 15.91 -6.05
N ASN A 42 -6.03 14.99 -6.88
CA ASN A 42 -6.59 13.64 -6.99
C ASN A 42 -5.67 12.66 -6.26
N PHE A 43 -6.23 11.88 -5.36
CA PHE A 43 -5.55 10.78 -4.68
C PHE A 43 -6.26 9.47 -5.03
N ASP A 44 -5.53 8.46 -5.50
CA ASP A 44 -6.10 7.19 -5.98
C ASP A 44 -6.65 6.29 -4.83
N LEU A 45 -7.69 6.78 -4.17
CA LEU A 45 -8.45 6.03 -3.18
C LEU A 45 -9.49 5.17 -3.88
N ARG A 46 -9.37 3.85 -3.65
CA ARG A 46 -10.26 2.81 -4.17
C ARG A 46 -11.17 2.29 -3.06
N SER A 47 -12.31 1.69 -3.42
CA SER A 47 -13.23 1.10 -2.44
C SER A 47 -12.50 0.09 -1.54
N GLY A 48 -12.72 0.14 -0.23
CA GLY A 48 -12.11 -0.76 0.76
C GLY A 48 -10.59 -0.57 0.98
N VAL A 49 -9.97 0.46 0.42
CA VAL A 49 -8.59 0.85 0.75
C VAL A 49 -8.61 1.78 1.95
N LEU A 50 -7.79 1.48 2.95
CA LEU A 50 -7.56 2.37 4.09
C LEU A 50 -6.64 3.53 3.66
N SER A 51 -7.16 4.76 3.66
CA SER A 51 -6.39 5.94 3.28
C SER A 51 -5.35 6.29 4.36
N PRO A 52 -4.10 6.65 3.99
CA PRO A 52 -3.12 7.13 4.95
C PRO A 52 -3.46 8.55 5.44
N LYS A 53 -3.06 8.86 6.67
CA LYS A 53 -2.89 10.25 7.09
C LYS A 53 -1.73 10.89 6.33
N ALA A 54 -2.04 11.84 5.45
CA ALA A 54 -1.05 12.43 4.54
C ALA A 54 -1.42 13.88 4.19
N ASP A 55 -0.41 14.75 4.17
CA ASP A 55 -0.51 16.12 3.66
C ASP A 55 0.17 16.19 2.29
N PHE A 56 -0.52 16.79 1.32
CA PHE A 56 0.02 17.15 0.01
C PHE A 56 0.13 18.67 -0.05
N ALA A 57 1.35 19.18 0.11
CA ALA A 57 1.65 20.60 0.07
C ALA A 57 2.15 21.01 -1.32
N PHE A 58 1.82 22.23 -1.73
CA PHE A 58 2.17 22.78 -3.03
C PHE A 58 3.07 24.00 -2.84
N THR A 59 4.25 23.97 -3.47
CA THR A 59 5.19 25.09 -3.44
C THR A 59 4.97 25.99 -4.64
N VAL A 60 4.82 27.28 -4.38
CA VAL A 60 4.77 28.35 -5.39
C VAL A 60 6.14 29.04 -5.43
N SER A 61 6.83 28.94 -6.56
CA SER A 61 8.17 29.51 -6.76
C SER A 61 8.15 30.60 -7.82
N SER A 62 8.97 31.64 -7.65
CA SER A 62 9.18 32.67 -8.66
C SER A 62 9.93 32.10 -9.87
N VAL A 63 9.61 32.58 -11.08
CA VAL A 63 10.35 32.29 -12.31
C VAL A 63 11.08 33.55 -12.75
N THR A 64 12.36 33.44 -13.11
CA THR A 64 13.09 34.55 -13.74
C THR A 64 12.83 34.54 -15.25
N PRO A 65 12.11 35.53 -15.81
CA PRO A 65 11.85 35.59 -17.25
C PRO A 65 13.12 35.98 -18.03
N SER A 66 13.07 35.82 -19.35
CA SER A 66 14.15 36.32 -20.20
C SER A 66 14.20 37.85 -20.15
N PRO A 67 15.38 38.49 -20.30
CA PRO A 67 15.47 39.94 -20.33
C PRO A 67 14.57 40.54 -21.42
N GLY A 68 13.68 41.46 -21.04
CA GLY A 68 12.74 42.11 -21.97
C GLY A 68 11.63 41.18 -22.48
N GLU A 69 11.35 40.06 -21.82
CA GLU A 69 10.26 39.19 -22.21
C GLU A 69 8.90 39.91 -22.15
N GLU A 70 8.15 39.81 -23.23
CA GLU A 70 6.79 40.32 -23.35
C GLU A 70 5.83 39.22 -23.80
N LYS A 71 4.60 39.29 -23.31
CA LYS A 71 3.50 38.39 -23.69
C LYS A 71 2.20 39.18 -23.66
N ASP A 72 1.38 39.04 -24.70
CA ASP A 72 0.10 39.75 -24.86
C ASP A 72 0.21 41.28 -24.69
N GLY A 73 1.33 41.87 -25.09
CA GLY A 73 1.61 43.31 -24.95
C GLY A 73 1.95 43.76 -23.54
N LEU A 74 2.24 42.84 -22.61
CA LEU A 74 2.65 43.11 -21.25
C LEU A 74 4.06 42.57 -20.98
N THR A 75 4.86 43.32 -20.22
CA THR A 75 6.14 42.83 -19.71
C THR A 75 5.93 41.68 -18.72
N VAL A 76 6.75 40.64 -18.85
CA VAL A 76 6.79 39.52 -17.92
C VAL A 76 7.82 39.81 -16.83
N PHE A 77 7.40 39.72 -15.57
CA PHE A 77 8.19 39.91 -14.36
C PHE A 77 8.32 38.59 -13.60
N SER A 78 9.36 38.54 -12.77
CA SER A 78 9.47 37.50 -11.75
C SER A 78 8.32 37.54 -10.77
N GLY A 79 7.77 36.38 -10.46
CA GLY A 79 6.74 36.23 -9.44
C GLY A 79 7.20 36.74 -8.07
N ILE A 80 6.27 37.31 -7.30
CA ILE A 80 6.49 37.79 -5.93
C ILE A 80 5.84 36.79 -4.98
N THR A 81 6.65 36.08 -4.19
CA THR A 81 6.15 35.03 -3.27
C THR A 81 5.92 35.55 -1.85
N THR A 82 6.46 36.73 -1.50
CA THR A 82 6.23 37.38 -0.22
C THR A 82 4.73 37.62 -0.01
N GLY A 83 4.19 37.12 1.11
CA GLY A 83 2.77 37.24 1.45
C GLY A 83 1.89 36.10 0.96
N LEU A 84 2.40 35.18 0.11
CA LEU A 84 1.67 33.97 -0.25
C LEU A 84 1.61 33.01 0.93
N LYS A 85 0.43 32.46 1.18
CA LYS A 85 0.20 31.43 2.20
C LYS A 85 0.50 30.05 1.63
N GLU A 86 0.88 29.14 2.52
CA GLU A 86 1.02 27.73 2.17
C GLU A 86 -0.32 27.15 1.70
N SER A 87 -0.30 26.44 0.58
CA SER A 87 -1.45 25.71 0.06
C SER A 87 -1.21 24.22 0.24
N LYS A 88 -2.11 23.55 0.95
CA LYS A 88 -2.06 22.09 1.13
C LYS A 88 -3.45 21.46 1.11
N VAL A 89 -3.47 20.14 0.90
CA VAL A 89 -4.63 19.26 1.03
C VAL A 89 -4.26 18.11 1.95
N SER A 90 -5.12 17.81 2.93
CA SER A 90 -4.91 16.71 3.88
C SER A 90 -5.88 15.56 3.64
N TYR A 91 -5.38 14.33 3.79
CA TYR A 91 -6.15 13.08 3.86
C TYR A 91 -5.89 12.39 5.20
N ASP A 92 -6.84 11.56 5.60
CA ASP A 92 -6.87 10.85 6.87
C ASP A 92 -7.46 9.44 6.68
N ASN A 93 -7.47 8.63 7.74
CA ASN A 93 -7.98 7.26 7.69
C ASN A 93 -9.48 7.15 7.38
N ASN A 94 -10.23 8.26 7.45
CA ASN A 94 -11.65 8.33 7.09
C ASN A 94 -11.87 8.77 5.64
N SER A 95 -10.81 9.11 4.93
CA SER A 95 -10.90 9.48 3.52
C SER A 95 -11.19 8.25 2.66
N THR A 96 -12.15 8.39 1.74
CA THR A 96 -12.70 7.31 0.91
C THR A 96 -12.78 7.74 -0.56
N THR A 97 -13.39 6.92 -1.40
CA THR A 97 -13.70 7.29 -2.80
C THR A 97 -14.53 8.57 -2.93
N ASN A 98 -15.30 8.95 -1.90
CA ASN A 98 -16.19 10.10 -1.93
C ASN A 98 -15.46 11.45 -1.79
N ASN A 99 -14.25 11.44 -1.21
CA ASN A 99 -13.43 12.64 -1.02
C ASN A 99 -12.00 12.43 -1.54
N LYS A 100 -11.85 11.54 -2.53
CA LYS A 100 -10.57 11.24 -3.19
C LYS A 100 -10.02 12.43 -3.99
N THR A 101 -10.91 13.32 -4.43
CA THR A 101 -10.57 14.60 -5.04
C THR A 101 -10.85 15.72 -4.04
N LYS A 102 -9.84 16.55 -3.79
CA LYS A 102 -9.93 17.72 -2.91
C LYS A 102 -9.30 18.91 -3.60
N THR A 103 -9.59 20.11 -3.11
CA THR A 103 -9.08 21.35 -3.70
C THR A 103 -8.48 22.24 -2.64
N THR A 104 -7.49 23.04 -3.03
CA THR A 104 -6.97 24.16 -2.26
C THR A 104 -6.78 25.35 -3.20
N THR A 105 -6.52 26.53 -2.66
CA THR A 105 -6.39 27.76 -3.45
C THR A 105 -5.07 28.46 -3.12
N VAL A 106 -4.42 28.98 -4.16
CA VAL A 106 -3.37 29.98 -4.03
C VAL A 106 -4.02 31.35 -4.26
N ASP A 107 -3.95 32.22 -3.26
CA ASP A 107 -4.51 33.58 -3.35
C ASP A 107 -3.39 34.60 -3.60
N PHE A 108 -3.35 35.13 -4.82
CA PHE A 108 -2.44 36.17 -5.28
C PHE A 108 -2.96 37.58 -4.96
N SER A 109 -4.19 37.72 -4.48
CA SER A 109 -4.82 39.04 -4.25
C SER A 109 -4.15 39.84 -3.14
N GLY A 110 -3.47 39.17 -2.20
CA GLY A 110 -2.74 39.79 -1.10
C GLY A 110 -1.30 40.17 -1.43
N VAL A 111 -0.82 39.91 -2.65
CA VAL A 111 0.55 40.24 -3.08
C VAL A 111 0.63 41.72 -3.47
N ASN A 112 1.68 42.40 -3.01
CA ASN A 112 1.92 43.80 -3.36
C ASN A 112 2.66 43.91 -4.69
N TYR A 113 1.94 44.27 -5.76
CA TYR A 113 2.51 44.43 -7.09
C TYR A 113 2.93 45.88 -7.35
N PRO A 114 4.18 46.15 -7.76
CA PRO A 114 4.66 47.51 -7.96
C PRO A 114 4.19 48.18 -9.26
N LYS A 115 3.79 47.40 -10.27
CA LYS A 115 3.36 47.89 -11.59
C LYS A 115 2.57 46.84 -12.38
N PRO A 116 1.81 47.24 -13.42
CA PRO A 116 1.10 46.30 -14.29
C PRO A 116 2.07 45.42 -15.05
N GLY A 117 1.65 44.17 -15.30
CA GLY A 117 2.42 43.20 -16.07
C GLY A 117 2.01 41.77 -15.73
N ILE A 118 2.76 40.81 -16.27
CA ILE A 118 2.56 39.39 -16.00
C ILE A 118 3.58 38.95 -14.97
N TYR A 119 3.15 38.46 -13.82
CA TYR A 119 4.04 37.90 -12.80
C TYR A 119 4.03 36.38 -12.92
N ARG A 120 5.19 35.80 -13.24
CA ARG A 120 5.30 34.37 -13.55
C ARG A 120 5.81 33.53 -12.38
N TYR A 121 5.13 32.42 -12.15
CA TYR A 121 5.41 31.45 -11.10
C TYR A 121 5.50 30.02 -11.66
N THR A 122 6.08 29.13 -10.87
CA THR A 122 5.90 27.69 -10.99
C THR A 122 5.21 27.15 -9.75
N ILE A 123 4.29 26.20 -9.94
CA ILE A 123 3.66 25.45 -8.85
C ILE A 123 4.05 23.98 -8.99
N LYS A 124 4.55 23.39 -7.91
CA LYS A 124 4.88 21.96 -7.81
C LYS A 124 4.31 21.37 -6.54
N GLU A 125 3.92 20.10 -6.61
CA GLU A 125 3.69 19.31 -5.40
C GLU A 125 5.02 18.97 -4.73
N ASN A 126 5.04 19.05 -3.40
CA ASN A 126 6.19 18.65 -2.60
C ASN A 126 6.29 17.12 -2.54
N ALA A 127 7.49 16.58 -2.72
CA ALA A 127 7.75 15.17 -2.48
C ALA A 127 7.47 14.83 -1.01
N GLY A 128 6.82 13.69 -0.79
CA GLY A 128 6.65 13.12 0.54
C GLY A 128 7.20 11.69 0.62
N SER A 129 6.96 11.04 1.74
CA SER A 129 7.56 9.74 2.08
C SER A 129 6.55 8.69 2.55
N VAL A 130 5.25 8.93 2.37
CA VAL A 130 4.22 7.97 2.79
C VAL A 130 4.38 6.68 1.98
N PRO A 131 4.61 5.52 2.62
CA PRO A 131 4.78 4.26 1.91
C PRO A 131 3.58 3.93 1.02
N GLY A 132 3.86 3.43 -0.18
CA GLY A 132 2.85 3.13 -1.19
C GLY A 132 2.29 4.34 -1.95
N VAL A 133 2.65 5.57 -1.60
CA VAL A 133 2.24 6.77 -2.35
C VAL A 133 3.28 7.14 -3.40
N SER A 134 2.83 7.31 -4.64
CA SER A 134 3.62 7.94 -5.71
C SER A 134 3.20 9.40 -5.84
N TYR A 135 4.13 10.32 -5.62
CA TYR A 135 3.89 11.77 -5.69
C TYR A 135 4.01 12.28 -7.13
N ASP A 136 3.11 13.19 -7.52
CA ASP A 136 3.12 13.82 -8.83
C ASP A 136 4.34 14.75 -8.94
N THR A 137 5.05 14.64 -10.05
CA THR A 137 6.28 15.41 -10.31
C THR A 137 6.06 16.53 -11.33
N LYS A 138 4.83 16.68 -11.83
CA LYS A 138 4.47 17.77 -12.74
C LYS A 138 4.79 19.13 -12.13
N GLY A 139 5.19 20.05 -13.00
CA GLY A 139 5.26 21.47 -12.70
C GLY A 139 4.22 22.20 -13.54
N TYR A 140 3.63 23.23 -12.96
CA TYR A 140 2.72 24.13 -13.66
C TYR A 140 3.32 25.52 -13.74
N THR A 141 3.36 26.10 -14.93
CA THR A 141 3.68 27.51 -15.12
C THR A 141 2.40 28.32 -14.93
N VAL A 142 2.48 29.38 -14.13
CA VAL A 142 1.34 30.23 -13.80
C VAL A 142 1.70 31.68 -14.10
N ASP A 143 0.96 32.29 -15.00
CA ASP A 143 1.04 33.71 -15.36
C ASP A 143 -0.11 34.45 -14.69
N VAL A 144 0.21 35.34 -13.74
CA VAL A 144 -0.75 36.22 -13.07
C VAL A 144 -0.75 37.57 -13.76
N TYR A 145 -1.85 37.92 -14.43
CA TYR A 145 -2.00 39.18 -15.15
C TYR A 145 -2.47 40.25 -14.17
N VAL A 146 -1.58 41.18 -13.85
CA VAL A 146 -1.82 42.26 -12.91
C VAL A 146 -2.02 43.55 -13.68
N LEU A 147 -3.18 44.18 -13.50
CA LEU A 147 -3.53 45.44 -14.17
C LEU A 147 -3.85 46.52 -13.13
N ALA A 148 -3.83 47.78 -13.58
CA ALA A 148 -4.27 48.91 -12.77
C ALA A 148 -5.72 48.71 -12.31
N ASP A 149 -5.98 49.09 -11.07
CA ASP A 149 -7.28 49.13 -10.44
C ASP A 149 -7.45 50.50 -9.78
N ASP A 150 -8.37 51.28 -10.32
CA ASP A 150 -8.67 52.63 -9.84
C ASP A 150 -9.86 52.55 -8.87
N GLU A 151 -9.57 52.67 -7.59
CA GLU A 151 -10.58 52.80 -6.55
C GLU A 151 -10.57 54.25 -6.03
N ASN A 152 -11.50 55.06 -6.54
CA ASN A 152 -11.72 56.46 -6.15
C ASN A 152 -10.50 57.38 -6.35
N GLY A 153 -9.76 57.23 -7.45
CA GLY A 153 -8.57 58.02 -7.76
C GLY A 153 -7.28 57.51 -7.13
N HIS A 154 -7.33 56.37 -6.41
CA HIS A 154 -6.17 55.66 -5.92
C HIS A 154 -5.88 54.45 -6.80
N ILE A 155 -4.83 54.53 -7.61
CA ILE A 155 -4.42 53.44 -8.49
C ILE A 155 -3.63 52.42 -7.70
N THR A 156 -4.15 51.20 -7.65
CA THR A 156 -3.46 50.00 -7.17
C THR A 156 -3.27 49.00 -8.31
N TYR A 157 -2.52 47.93 -8.08
CA TYR A 157 -2.28 46.90 -9.09
C TYR A 157 -2.77 45.56 -8.56
N LYS A 158 -3.83 45.02 -9.16
CA LYS A 158 -4.50 43.80 -8.71
C LYS A 158 -4.50 42.73 -9.80
N PRO A 159 -4.43 41.43 -9.43
CA PRO A 159 -4.65 40.34 -10.38
C PRO A 159 -6.03 40.45 -11.01
N ARG A 160 -6.10 40.37 -12.34
CA ARG A 160 -7.35 40.38 -13.11
C ARG A 160 -7.72 39.01 -13.63
N TYR A 161 -6.74 38.25 -14.08
CA TYR A 161 -6.91 36.86 -14.45
C TYR A 161 -5.59 36.10 -14.34
N ILE A 162 -5.70 34.78 -14.25
CA ILE A 162 -4.59 33.86 -14.11
C ILE A 162 -4.68 32.83 -15.24
N VAL A 163 -3.54 32.58 -15.87
CA VAL A 163 -3.40 31.54 -16.89
C VAL A 163 -2.39 30.51 -16.41
N SER A 164 -2.75 29.24 -16.43
CA SER A 164 -1.86 28.14 -16.09
C SER A 164 -1.70 27.15 -17.23
N HIS A 165 -0.57 26.46 -17.25
CA HIS A 165 -0.34 25.30 -18.10
C HIS A 165 0.71 24.37 -17.48
N ASP A 166 0.73 23.10 -17.91
CA ASP A 166 1.85 22.20 -17.65
C ASP A 166 3.13 22.87 -18.14
N SER A 167 4.17 22.93 -17.31
CA SER A 167 5.44 23.59 -17.64
C SER A 167 6.15 22.97 -18.85
N THR A 168 5.74 21.78 -19.29
CA THR A 168 6.25 21.11 -20.51
C THR A 168 5.44 21.42 -21.77
N LYS A 169 4.34 22.16 -21.65
CA LYS A 169 3.41 22.48 -22.75
C LYS A 169 3.18 23.98 -22.84
N THR A 170 2.44 24.40 -23.85
CA THR A 170 2.01 25.79 -24.05
C THR A 170 0.48 25.96 -24.02
N ALA A 171 -0.26 24.86 -24.18
CA ALA A 171 -1.72 24.86 -24.11
C ALA A 171 -2.18 25.10 -22.66
N LYS A 172 -3.14 26.02 -22.50
CA LYS A 172 -3.71 26.37 -21.19
C LYS A 172 -4.39 25.15 -20.57
N GLU A 173 -4.08 24.86 -19.31
CA GLU A 173 -4.69 23.76 -18.56
C GLU A 173 -4.81 24.09 -17.06
N PRO A 174 -5.84 23.55 -16.37
CA PRO A 174 -5.98 23.73 -14.94
C PRO A 174 -4.85 23.03 -14.17
N VAL A 175 -4.54 23.52 -12.97
CA VAL A 175 -3.55 22.90 -12.07
C VAL A 175 -4.17 21.68 -11.39
N VAL A 176 -3.75 20.49 -11.81
CA VAL A 176 -4.25 19.20 -11.30
C VAL A 176 -3.09 18.26 -11.01
N PHE A 177 -2.92 17.91 -9.73
CA PHE A 177 -1.93 16.92 -9.29
C PHE A 177 -2.60 15.57 -9.02
N ASN A 178 -2.01 14.48 -9.52
CA ASN A 178 -2.57 13.13 -9.42
C ASN A 178 -1.56 12.20 -8.74
N ASN A 179 -1.91 11.71 -7.55
CA ASN A 179 -1.08 10.71 -6.87
C ASN A 179 -1.71 9.33 -6.90
N GLU A 180 -0.86 8.35 -7.12
CA GLU A 180 -1.21 6.94 -7.01
C GLU A 180 -1.01 6.48 -5.57
N PHE A 181 -1.83 5.52 -5.16
CA PHE A 181 -1.68 4.85 -3.88
C PHE A 181 -1.76 3.34 -4.05
N LYS A 182 -0.68 2.64 -3.68
CA LYS A 182 -0.56 1.20 -3.76
C LYS A 182 -0.76 0.56 -2.40
N THR A 183 -1.44 -0.57 -2.42
CA THR A 183 -1.56 -1.51 -1.31
C THR A 183 -0.93 -2.83 -1.70
N THR A 184 -0.65 -3.68 -0.72
CA THR A 184 -0.22 -5.06 -0.93
C THR A 184 -1.29 -6.03 -0.40
N SER A 185 -0.99 -7.33 -0.39
CA SER A 185 -1.85 -8.33 0.22
C SER A 185 -1.09 -9.28 1.15
N LEU A 186 -1.82 -9.82 2.13
CA LEU A 186 -1.37 -10.90 3.01
C LEU A 186 -2.40 -12.02 2.99
N LYS A 187 -1.96 -13.24 2.73
CA LYS A 187 -2.77 -14.45 2.84
C LYS A 187 -2.22 -15.37 3.92
N VAL A 188 -3.10 -15.88 4.78
CA VAL A 188 -2.79 -16.88 5.80
C VAL A 188 -3.55 -18.16 5.46
N SER A 189 -2.84 -19.26 5.24
CA SER A 189 -3.41 -20.55 4.83
C SER A 189 -3.18 -21.61 5.90
N LYS A 190 -4.20 -22.42 6.20
CA LYS A 190 -4.07 -23.55 7.11
C LYS A 190 -3.84 -24.86 6.36
N LYS A 191 -2.87 -25.65 6.82
CA LYS A 191 -2.64 -27.03 6.37
C LYS A 191 -2.61 -27.99 7.55
N VAL A 192 -3.32 -29.11 7.45
CA VAL A 192 -3.31 -30.18 8.45
C VAL A 192 -2.73 -31.45 7.85
N THR A 193 -1.65 -31.95 8.43
CA THR A 193 -0.94 -33.14 7.96
C THR A 193 -0.80 -34.20 9.06
N GLY A 194 -0.14 -35.31 8.71
CA GLY A 194 0.00 -36.49 9.56
C GLY A 194 -1.22 -37.42 9.50
N ASN A 195 -1.00 -38.69 9.82
CA ASN A 195 -2.05 -39.72 9.67
C ASN A 195 -3.20 -39.58 10.68
N ALA A 196 -3.00 -38.84 11.78
CA ALA A 196 -3.99 -38.61 12.84
C ALA A 196 -4.46 -37.15 12.93
N GLY A 197 -4.13 -36.31 11.94
CA GLY A 197 -4.63 -34.94 11.85
C GLY A 197 -6.14 -34.87 11.61
N ASP A 198 -6.84 -34.01 12.33
CA ASP A 198 -8.26 -33.74 12.12
C ASP A 198 -8.41 -32.54 11.16
N ARG A 199 -8.90 -32.84 9.95
CA ARG A 199 -9.04 -31.84 8.87
C ARG A 199 -10.29 -30.97 9.05
N ASN A 200 -11.18 -31.34 9.97
CA ASN A 200 -12.40 -30.59 10.29
C ASN A 200 -12.23 -29.74 11.56
N LYS A 201 -11.13 -29.92 12.30
CA LYS A 201 -10.82 -29.12 13.48
C LYS A 201 -10.59 -27.65 13.11
N GLU A 202 -11.22 -26.76 13.87
CA GLU A 202 -10.94 -25.34 13.84
C GLU A 202 -9.70 -25.02 14.67
N PHE A 203 -8.75 -24.34 14.07
CA PHE A 203 -7.56 -23.80 14.73
C PHE A 203 -7.72 -22.30 14.90
N THR A 204 -7.43 -21.80 16.10
CA THR A 204 -7.55 -20.38 16.43
C THR A 204 -6.27 -19.64 16.11
N PHE A 205 -6.38 -18.66 15.23
CA PHE A 205 -5.32 -17.75 14.84
C PHE A 205 -5.49 -16.40 15.50
N SER A 206 -4.41 -15.64 15.52
CA SER A 206 -4.42 -14.21 15.81
C SER A 206 -3.62 -13.48 14.74
N ILE A 207 -4.13 -12.34 14.29
CA ILE A 207 -3.39 -11.39 13.45
C ILE A 207 -3.30 -10.06 14.17
N ASN A 208 -2.12 -9.49 14.22
CA ASN A 208 -1.89 -8.16 14.76
C ASN A 208 -1.39 -7.25 13.64
N LEU A 209 -1.96 -6.05 13.52
CA LEU A 209 -1.52 -5.01 12.60
C LEU A 209 -1.09 -3.79 13.41
N ASN A 210 0.11 -3.31 13.16
CA ASN A 210 0.70 -2.20 13.88
C ASN A 210 1.31 -1.20 12.91
N ASP A 211 0.98 0.07 13.08
CA ASP A 211 1.66 1.15 12.40
C ASP A 211 2.74 1.70 13.33
N VAL A 212 3.98 1.22 13.14
CA VAL A 212 5.14 1.65 13.95
C VAL A 212 5.74 2.97 13.47
N ALA A 213 5.20 3.60 12.42
CA ALA A 213 5.76 4.84 11.91
C ALA A 213 5.62 5.97 12.95
N ASP A 214 6.66 6.79 13.08
CA ASP A 214 6.75 7.93 14.04
C ASP A 214 5.53 8.88 13.99
N ASN A 215 4.82 8.90 12.85
CA ASN A 215 3.72 9.83 12.58
C ASN A 215 2.32 9.20 12.55
N LYS A 216 2.20 7.91 12.91
CA LYS A 216 0.90 7.22 13.07
C LYS A 216 -0.03 7.39 11.86
N THR A 217 0.46 6.99 10.69
CA THR A 217 -0.24 7.05 9.40
C THR A 217 -1.60 6.33 9.39
N TYR A 218 -1.81 5.30 10.20
CA TYR A 218 -2.98 4.40 10.18
C TYR A 218 -3.65 4.12 11.55
N GLU A 219 -3.32 4.87 12.61
CA GLU A 219 -3.69 4.57 14.01
C GLU A 219 -5.19 4.33 14.30
N LEU A 220 -6.11 4.87 13.50
CA LEU A 220 -7.56 4.72 13.71
C LEU A 220 -8.25 3.94 12.58
N GLY A 221 -7.47 3.27 11.74
CA GLY A 221 -7.94 2.54 10.57
C GLY A 221 -8.31 1.09 10.82
N ASN A 222 -9.17 0.55 9.95
CA ASN A 222 -9.44 -0.88 9.85
C ASN A 222 -9.18 -1.33 8.41
N VAL A 223 -8.69 -2.57 8.28
CA VAL A 223 -8.62 -3.26 6.99
C VAL A 223 -9.60 -4.43 7.01
N GLU A 224 -10.17 -4.72 5.84
CA GLU A 224 -11.06 -5.88 5.69
C GLU A 224 -10.24 -7.14 5.44
N MET A 225 -10.52 -8.19 6.20
CA MET A 225 -9.99 -9.53 5.99
C MET A 225 -11.11 -10.47 5.56
N THR A 226 -10.89 -11.20 4.47
CA THR A 226 -11.83 -12.20 3.95
C THR A 226 -11.39 -13.58 4.38
N ILE A 227 -12.22 -14.29 5.14
CA ILE A 227 -12.05 -15.70 5.49
C ILE A 227 -12.74 -16.53 4.42
N THR A 228 -12.01 -17.39 3.72
CA THR A 228 -12.48 -18.27 2.65
C THR A 228 -12.44 -19.71 3.11
N LYS A 229 -13.61 -20.36 3.11
CA LYS A 229 -13.78 -21.77 3.45
C LYS A 229 -13.46 -22.68 2.26
N LYS A 230 -13.31 -23.97 2.54
CA LYS A 230 -12.96 -24.99 1.53
C LYS A 230 -14.02 -25.17 0.44
N ASP A 231 -15.28 -24.87 0.74
CA ASP A 231 -16.40 -24.90 -0.22
C ASP A 231 -16.50 -23.63 -1.08
N GLY A 232 -15.60 -22.66 -0.88
CA GLY A 232 -15.58 -21.37 -1.58
C GLY A 232 -16.47 -20.30 -0.95
N SER A 233 -17.24 -20.62 0.10
CA SER A 233 -17.98 -19.60 0.86
C SER A 233 -17.00 -18.68 1.59
N SER A 234 -17.40 -17.41 1.77
CA SER A 234 -16.55 -16.42 2.42
C SER A 234 -17.32 -15.55 3.42
N SER A 235 -16.58 -15.04 4.40
CA SER A 235 -17.06 -14.06 5.38
C SER A 235 -15.99 -12.99 5.57
N LYS A 236 -16.39 -11.81 6.05
CA LYS A 236 -15.51 -10.66 6.21
C LYS A 236 -15.46 -10.22 7.65
N ILE A 237 -14.26 -9.90 8.13
CA ILE A 237 -14.05 -9.28 9.44
C ILE A 237 -13.20 -8.03 9.28
N GLN A 238 -13.33 -7.09 10.22
CA GLN A 238 -12.49 -5.91 10.29
C GLN A 238 -11.29 -6.17 11.21
N VAL A 239 -10.10 -5.83 10.74
CA VAL A 239 -8.86 -5.92 11.52
C VAL A 239 -8.35 -4.50 11.78
N PRO A 240 -8.36 -4.02 13.03
CA PRO A 240 -7.89 -2.69 13.38
C PRO A 240 -6.36 -2.59 13.34
N VAL A 241 -5.83 -1.47 12.84
CA VAL A 241 -4.39 -1.17 12.85
C VAL A 241 -4.02 -0.50 14.18
N THR A 242 -4.10 -1.26 15.28
CA THR A 242 -4.02 -0.73 16.66
C THR A 242 -3.06 -1.50 17.58
N ASN A 243 -2.19 -2.36 17.02
CA ASN A 243 -1.33 -3.27 17.76
C ASN A 243 -2.10 -4.23 18.72
N LYS A 244 -3.39 -4.45 18.45
CA LYS A 244 -4.24 -5.38 19.19
C LYS A 244 -4.54 -6.61 18.31
N PRO A 245 -4.20 -7.82 18.78
CA PRO A 245 -4.49 -9.03 18.04
C PRO A 245 -6.00 -9.22 17.79
N THR A 246 -6.35 -9.57 16.56
CA THR A 246 -7.69 -9.98 16.14
C THR A 246 -7.72 -11.48 15.93
N ALA A 247 -8.63 -12.17 16.62
CA ALA A 247 -8.75 -13.62 16.50
C ALA A 247 -9.61 -14.03 15.30
N PHE A 248 -9.27 -15.15 14.68
CA PHE A 248 -10.06 -15.82 13.64
C PHE A 248 -9.79 -17.32 13.67
N THR A 249 -10.58 -18.12 12.96
CA THR A 249 -10.40 -19.57 12.89
C THR A 249 -10.27 -20.05 11.45
N LEU A 250 -9.47 -21.10 11.24
CA LEU A 250 -9.34 -21.80 9.96
C LEU A 250 -9.32 -23.32 10.19
N LYS A 251 -9.94 -24.07 9.28
CA LYS A 251 -9.80 -25.53 9.10
C LYS A 251 -8.77 -25.83 8.01
N ASP A 252 -8.47 -27.12 7.81
CA ASP A 252 -7.59 -27.56 6.74
C ASP A 252 -8.04 -27.08 5.35
N GLY A 253 -7.14 -26.40 4.63
CA GLY A 253 -7.39 -25.88 3.29
C GLY A 253 -8.17 -24.55 3.25
N GLU A 254 -8.53 -23.99 4.40
CA GLU A 254 -9.13 -22.66 4.49
C GLU A 254 -8.05 -21.57 4.55
N SER A 255 -8.43 -20.33 4.24
CA SER A 255 -7.52 -19.19 4.28
C SER A 255 -8.19 -17.90 4.75
N ALA A 256 -7.39 -16.98 5.26
CA ALA A 256 -7.77 -15.60 5.55
C ALA A 256 -6.89 -14.65 4.73
N THR A 257 -7.51 -13.69 4.04
CA THR A 257 -6.80 -12.79 3.11
C THR A 257 -7.14 -11.34 3.38
N ILE A 258 -6.12 -10.50 3.50
CA ILE A 258 -6.24 -9.04 3.44
C ILE A 258 -5.73 -8.62 2.06
N ASP A 259 -6.65 -8.27 1.15
CA ASP A 259 -6.30 -7.92 -0.24
C ASP A 259 -5.72 -6.51 -0.41
N LYS A 260 -5.98 -5.63 0.56
CA LYS A 260 -5.67 -4.19 0.52
C LYS A 260 -4.92 -3.77 1.77
N LEU A 261 -3.87 -4.52 2.10
CA LEU A 261 -2.99 -4.23 3.22
C LEU A 261 -2.17 -2.96 2.91
N PRO A 262 -2.16 -1.95 3.79
CA PRO A 262 -1.24 -0.82 3.66
C PRO A 262 0.21 -1.29 3.54
N ILE A 263 1.00 -0.59 2.73
CA ILE A 263 2.45 -0.80 2.64
C ILE A 263 3.10 -0.03 3.80
N GLY A 264 4.16 -0.57 4.39
CA GLY A 264 4.92 0.10 5.45
C GLY A 264 4.37 -0.08 6.86
N ILE A 265 3.40 -0.97 7.07
CA ILE A 265 2.92 -1.35 8.41
C ILE A 265 3.48 -2.69 8.82
N HIS A 266 3.56 -2.91 10.12
CA HIS A 266 3.98 -4.16 10.70
C HIS A 266 2.79 -5.11 10.90
N TYR A 267 3.03 -6.40 10.74
CA TYR A 267 2.06 -7.44 11.01
C TYR A 267 2.71 -8.66 11.66
N SER A 268 1.93 -9.39 12.45
CA SER A 268 2.31 -10.71 12.96
C SER A 268 1.11 -11.65 12.95
N VAL A 269 1.38 -12.94 12.71
CA VAL A 269 0.37 -14.00 12.69
C VAL A 269 0.77 -15.09 13.67
N GLY A 270 -0.09 -15.34 14.65
CA GLY A 270 0.06 -16.41 15.62
C GLY A 270 -1.02 -17.49 15.46
N GLU A 271 -0.79 -18.66 16.02
CA GLU A 271 -1.80 -19.71 16.20
C GLU A 271 -1.73 -20.26 17.63
N THR A 272 -2.88 -20.38 18.30
CA THR A 272 -2.95 -20.98 19.63
C THR A 272 -2.48 -22.43 19.57
N GLN A 273 -1.57 -22.80 20.46
CA GLN A 273 -1.06 -24.17 20.55
C GLN A 273 -2.20 -25.15 20.86
N VAL A 274 -2.19 -26.29 20.16
CA VAL A 274 -3.15 -27.38 20.37
C VAL A 274 -2.39 -28.65 20.75
N ASP A 275 -2.80 -29.25 21.87
CA ASP A 275 -2.23 -30.51 22.35
C ASP A 275 -2.24 -31.62 21.29
N GLY A 276 -1.08 -32.27 21.16
CA GLY A 276 -0.85 -33.37 20.22
C GLY A 276 -0.64 -32.94 18.77
N TYR A 277 -0.60 -31.65 18.45
CA TYR A 277 -0.17 -31.14 17.15
C TYR A 277 1.21 -30.51 17.24
N LYS A 278 2.07 -30.79 16.26
CA LYS A 278 3.30 -30.04 15.99
C LYS A 278 2.99 -28.93 14.99
N GLN A 279 3.19 -27.68 15.40
CA GLN A 279 2.95 -26.50 14.58
C GLN A 279 4.25 -26.09 13.87
N SER A 280 4.15 -25.64 12.63
CA SER A 280 5.24 -25.02 11.87
C SER A 280 4.64 -24.00 10.92
N ALA A 281 5.39 -22.98 10.53
CA ALA A 281 4.93 -22.00 9.57
C ALA A 281 6.04 -21.58 8.61
N THR A 282 5.61 -21.16 7.43
CA THR A 282 6.49 -20.63 6.41
C THR A 282 5.91 -19.38 5.81
N ILE A 283 6.76 -18.46 5.36
CA ILE A 283 6.38 -17.23 4.69
C ILE A 283 7.00 -17.14 3.29
N ASN A 284 6.20 -16.76 2.30
CA ASN A 284 6.64 -16.24 1.02
C ASN A 284 6.37 -14.73 1.01
N LYS A 285 7.42 -13.89 0.99
CA LYS A 285 7.30 -12.42 1.03
C LYS A 285 7.03 -11.79 -0.35
N ASP A 286 7.05 -12.59 -1.40
CA ASP A 286 6.77 -12.17 -2.77
C ASP A 286 6.17 -13.35 -3.53
N THR A 287 4.84 -13.45 -3.57
CA THR A 287 4.13 -14.57 -4.21
C THR A 287 4.36 -14.69 -5.71
N SER A 288 5.00 -13.71 -6.35
CA SER A 288 5.50 -13.85 -7.74
C SER A 288 6.75 -14.72 -7.85
N LYS A 289 7.46 -14.92 -6.74
CA LYS A 289 8.61 -15.81 -6.58
C LYS A 289 8.20 -17.06 -5.82
N SER A 290 8.87 -18.18 -6.07
CA SER A 290 8.62 -19.46 -5.36
C SER A 290 9.52 -19.62 -4.13
N THR A 291 10.01 -18.53 -3.55
CA THR A 291 10.96 -18.57 -2.43
C THR A 291 10.21 -18.48 -1.12
N THR A 292 10.36 -19.51 -0.30
CA THR A 292 9.70 -19.64 1.00
C THR A 292 10.76 -19.80 2.09
N THR A 293 10.60 -19.11 3.21
CA THR A 293 11.43 -19.24 4.40
C THR A 293 10.61 -19.72 5.59
N GLU A 294 11.28 -20.21 6.63
CA GLU A 294 10.63 -20.44 7.92
C GLU A 294 10.06 -19.13 8.48
N TYR A 295 8.93 -19.22 9.17
CA TYR A 295 8.28 -18.11 9.88
C TYR A 295 7.97 -18.58 11.29
N SER A 296 8.50 -17.92 12.31
CA SER A 296 8.11 -18.21 13.69
C SER A 296 6.76 -17.53 13.96
N LEU A 297 5.79 -18.28 14.47
CA LEU A 297 4.46 -17.73 14.75
C LEU A 297 4.56 -16.59 15.77
N GLY A 298 4.00 -15.44 15.42
CA GLY A 298 4.09 -14.21 16.20
C GLY A 298 5.28 -13.30 15.83
N ASP A 299 6.17 -13.72 14.93
CA ASP A 299 7.24 -12.87 14.44
C ASP A 299 6.66 -11.67 13.69
N ASP A 300 7.32 -10.54 13.90
CA ASP A 300 6.95 -9.25 13.34
C ASP A 300 7.52 -9.08 11.92
N GLU A 301 6.66 -8.68 11.00
CA GLU A 301 6.98 -8.57 9.58
C GLU A 301 6.52 -7.22 9.02
N LEU A 302 7.34 -6.60 8.17
CA LEU A 302 7.01 -5.34 7.52
C LEU A 302 6.31 -5.59 6.19
N SER A 303 5.14 -4.99 5.99
CA SER A 303 4.43 -5.03 4.71
C SER A 303 5.18 -4.25 3.64
N SER A 304 5.50 -4.92 2.53
CA SER A 304 6.25 -4.34 1.41
C SER A 304 5.35 -4.13 0.19
N GLY A 305 5.92 -3.69 -0.93
CA GLY A 305 5.20 -3.56 -2.21
C GLY A 305 4.82 -4.89 -2.88
N THR A 306 5.16 -6.04 -2.31
CA THR A 306 4.86 -7.37 -2.84
C THR A 306 3.92 -8.14 -1.93
N ALA A 307 3.05 -8.96 -2.53
CA ALA A 307 2.10 -9.79 -1.80
C ALA A 307 2.82 -10.90 -1.02
N ALA A 308 2.34 -11.17 0.20
CA ALA A 308 2.87 -12.20 1.07
C ALA A 308 1.87 -13.34 1.34
N GLU A 309 2.37 -14.56 1.51
CA GLU A 309 1.60 -15.72 1.95
C GLU A 309 2.29 -16.43 3.11
N ILE A 310 1.57 -16.63 4.21
CA ILE A 310 1.96 -17.45 5.35
C ILE A 310 1.17 -18.76 5.29
N ILE A 311 1.86 -19.89 5.39
CA ILE A 311 1.24 -21.21 5.47
C ILE A 311 1.56 -21.80 6.84
N VAL A 312 0.54 -22.07 7.64
CA VAL A 312 0.67 -22.66 8.98
C VAL A 312 0.25 -24.13 8.93
N THR A 313 1.22 -25.02 9.16
CA THR A 313 1.05 -26.47 9.09
C THR A 313 0.96 -27.08 10.48
N ASN A 314 -0.13 -27.79 10.76
CA ASN A 314 -0.28 -28.61 11.96
C ASN A 314 -0.19 -30.08 11.61
N THR A 315 0.79 -30.75 12.19
CA THR A 315 1.04 -32.18 11.96
C THR A 315 0.67 -32.97 13.20
N LYS A 316 -0.15 -34.00 13.04
CA LYS A 316 -0.44 -34.97 14.09
C LYS A 316 -0.32 -36.38 13.56
N ASP A 317 0.63 -37.12 14.11
CA ASP A 317 0.89 -38.51 13.79
C ASP A 317 0.53 -39.41 14.97
N SER A 318 0.04 -40.60 14.67
CA SER A 318 -0.19 -41.69 15.62
C SER A 318 0.47 -42.94 15.09
N THR A 319 1.23 -43.64 15.93
CA THR A 319 1.71 -44.98 15.59
C THR A 319 0.49 -45.90 15.54
N THR A 320 0.30 -46.61 14.43
CA THR A 320 -0.65 -47.73 14.44
C THR A 320 -0.24 -48.68 15.55
N PRO A 321 -1.16 -49.20 16.38
CA PRO A 321 -0.84 -50.30 17.27
C PRO A 321 -0.58 -51.50 16.36
N THR A 322 0.67 -51.70 15.95
CA THR A 322 1.08 -53.02 15.50
C THR A 322 0.92 -53.90 16.73
N GLY A 323 -0.12 -54.75 16.72
CA GLY A 323 -0.48 -55.67 17.79
C GLY A 323 0.55 -56.78 18.02
N VAL A 324 1.83 -56.43 17.97
CA VAL A 324 2.95 -57.28 18.34
C VAL A 324 3.75 -56.46 19.33
N SER A 325 3.45 -56.64 20.61
CA SER A 325 4.42 -56.45 21.67
C SER A 325 5.67 -57.23 21.28
N MET A 326 6.71 -56.54 20.80
CA MET A 326 8.02 -57.13 20.52
C MET A 326 8.71 -57.44 21.85
N THR A 327 8.17 -58.43 22.56
CA THR A 327 8.88 -59.20 23.57
C THR A 327 9.34 -60.49 22.91
N ILE A 328 10.25 -60.37 21.93
CA ILE A 328 11.06 -61.52 21.50
C ILE A 328 12.52 -61.15 21.73
N VAL A 329 12.96 -61.38 22.95
CA VAL A 329 14.35 -61.71 23.28
C VAL A 329 14.22 -63.07 24.00
N PRO A 330 14.90 -64.17 23.58
CA PRO A 330 16.36 -64.22 23.42
C PRO A 330 16.85 -65.21 22.34
N TYR A 331 17.25 -64.74 21.15
CA TYR A 331 18.06 -65.58 20.24
C TYR A 331 19.31 -64.89 19.66
N VAL A 332 19.59 -63.65 20.04
CA VAL A 332 20.88 -63.01 19.72
C VAL A 332 22.05 -63.62 20.53
N GLY A 333 21.76 -64.44 21.55
CA GLY A 333 22.78 -65.16 22.34
C GLY A 333 23.23 -66.53 21.79
N LEU A 334 22.51 -67.13 20.83
CA LEU A 334 22.84 -68.48 20.33
C LEU A 334 23.60 -68.52 19.01
N THR A 335 23.71 -67.40 18.29
CA THR A 335 24.53 -67.31 17.07
C THR A 335 25.98 -66.88 17.31
N ILE A 336 26.32 -66.41 18.53
CA ILE A 336 27.69 -65.98 18.87
C ILE A 336 28.56 -67.15 19.40
N ILE A 337 27.98 -68.25 19.90
CA ILE A 337 28.75 -69.41 20.40
C ILE A 337 29.19 -70.35 19.25
N ALA A 338 28.49 -70.36 18.11
CA ALA A 338 28.83 -71.25 16.99
C ALA A 338 30.02 -70.76 16.12
N LEU A 339 30.36 -69.47 16.15
CA LEU A 339 31.49 -68.90 15.39
C LEU A 339 32.80 -68.81 16.20
N GLY A 340 32.73 -68.79 17.55
CA GLY A 340 33.90 -68.76 18.42
C GLY A 340 34.61 -70.11 18.60
N GLY A 341 33.89 -71.23 18.43
CA GLY A 341 34.43 -72.59 18.61
C GLY A 341 35.31 -73.09 17.45
N VAL A 342 35.19 -72.51 16.26
CA VAL A 342 35.93 -72.97 15.06
C VAL A 342 37.31 -72.30 14.92
N LEU A 343 37.51 -71.12 15.52
CA LEU A 343 38.80 -70.41 15.46
C LEU A 343 39.82 -70.89 16.52
N TYR A 344 39.38 -71.56 17.60
CA TYR A 344 40.29 -72.03 18.65
C TYR A 344 41.01 -73.35 18.31
N VAL A 345 40.51 -74.13 17.34
CA VAL A 345 41.09 -75.46 17.00
C VAL A 345 42.20 -75.38 15.94
N LEU A 346 42.32 -74.28 15.19
CA LEU A 346 43.36 -74.12 14.15
C LEU A 346 44.70 -73.58 14.67
N LYS A 347 44.81 -73.16 15.94
CA LYS A 347 46.05 -72.61 16.51
C LYS A 347 46.96 -73.64 17.22
N LYS A 348 46.58 -74.92 17.30
CA LYS A 348 47.34 -75.93 18.09
C LYS A 348 48.05 -77.05 17.30
N ARG A 349 48.25 -76.90 15.99
CA ARG A 349 49.10 -77.81 15.19
C ARG A 349 50.18 -77.04 14.43
N LYS A 350 51.15 -76.51 15.17
CA LYS A 350 52.54 -76.24 14.73
C LYS A 350 53.37 -75.78 15.94
N ALA A 351 53.76 -76.76 16.75
CA ALA A 351 54.98 -76.84 17.55
C ALA A 351 55.08 -78.29 18.02
#